data_AF-A0A6T1Y2S3-F1
#
_entry.id   AF-A0A6T1Y2S3-F1
#
_cell.length_a   1.000
_cell.length_b   1.000
_cell.length_c   1.000
_cell.angle_alpha   90.00
_cell.angle_beta   90.00
_cell.angle_gamma   90.00
#
_symmetry.space_group_name_H-M   'P 1'
#
loop_
_entity.id
_entity.type
_entity.pdbx_description
1 polymer ?
#
loop_
_entity_poly.entity_id
_entity_poly.type
_entity_poly.pdbx_seq_one_letter_code
_entity_poly.pdbx_strand_id
1 'polypeptide(L)'
;FFFGLCGPSRSSSTVCLFEPTNGNEMDAGNGSHVSAPQTAAESDTPLQHDTVFLTGCTGFIGRLVLRKLLLAGAHVVVAIRGRRGQGATDRWLQMSQEDDAFCELPIERVQVIEADLLDPEFFESPVLEHVQTRITRIVHVAASVNMHETLETALTNNLLPGIRLYQWAQKCPLCTHVVITSTAFVSPPSDTPVPEEPCPAIQGVEVHQLANLDSLPSFDEMKGYHQTTYTLSKAALEQYLANLHQREPARFKLSFVRPSIVSVAVSDPYPGWNTSLDALNGVIGLFATGLMTGKLVMDVPTRLNVVPVDYVAEVIVSAAYRSSNEDIRYVHAACEDDQKVCTEPLTHIVRDHGRKHYKSTWRKPSVRYTASPGLWSKIKFNFFDVAPLAVVAALSPGKAGKTRKKTLGILRNVYNTLITNYGCRHYNFASSSPPTFHIDDYHHIITKGTHETLCKKGFIKKREPAEDGEGEKCVIQCFGSCTDAR
;
A
#
# COMPACT_ATOMS: atom_id res chain seq x y z
N PHE A 1 -14.47 54.51 28.35
CA PHE A 1 -15.82 55.06 28.63
C PHE A 1 -16.84 54.09 28.05
N PHE A 2 -17.79 53.67 28.89
CA PHE A 2 -18.91 52.74 28.66
C PHE A 2 -19.80 53.14 27.45
N PHE A 3 -20.71 52.36 26.84
CA PHE A 3 -21.61 51.22 27.16
C PHE A 3 -21.83 50.44 25.82
N GLY A 4 -22.32 49.20 25.67
CA GLY A 4 -23.06 48.25 26.51
C GLY A 4 -24.07 47.45 25.64
N LEU A 5 -23.97 46.11 25.70
CA LEU A 5 -25.04 45.07 25.66
C LEU A 5 -25.96 44.86 24.45
N CYS A 6 -25.86 43.67 23.83
CA CYS A 6 -26.93 42.64 23.81
C CYS A 6 -26.42 41.32 23.17
N GLY A 7 -26.61 40.19 23.86
CA GLY A 7 -26.81 38.87 23.26
C GLY A 7 -28.14 38.30 23.79
N PRO A 8 -28.47 37.00 23.66
CA PRO A 8 -27.95 35.95 22.76
C PRO A 8 -29.09 35.20 22.01
N SER A 9 -28.78 34.37 21.00
CA SER A 9 -29.60 33.17 20.72
C SER A 9 -28.83 32.12 19.91
N ARG A 10 -28.66 30.96 20.52
CA ARG A 10 -28.27 29.68 19.88
C ARG A 10 -29.44 29.17 19.04
N SER A 11 -29.16 28.60 17.87
CA SER A 11 -30.03 27.58 17.27
C SER A 11 -29.18 26.53 16.56
N SER A 12 -29.04 25.39 17.23
CA SER A 12 -28.76 24.08 16.68
C SER A 12 -29.75 23.76 15.55
N SER A 13 -29.28 23.25 14.41
CA SER A 13 -30.13 22.63 13.40
C SER A 13 -29.72 21.17 13.24
N THR A 14 -30.61 20.33 13.75
CA THR A 14 -30.58 18.87 13.76
C THR A 14 -30.95 18.32 12.38
N VAL A 15 -30.16 17.34 11.94
CA VAL A 15 -30.49 16.11 11.21
C VAL A 15 -31.95 15.99 10.72
N CYS A 16 -32.12 15.87 9.39
CA CYS A 16 -33.33 15.33 8.77
C CYS A 16 -33.10 13.84 8.45
N LEU A 17 -33.73 12.97 9.23
CA LEU A 17 -33.90 11.55 8.92
C LEU A 17 -35.25 11.37 8.21
N PHE A 18 -35.25 10.59 7.14
CA PHE A 18 -36.45 10.14 6.43
C PHE A 18 -37.28 9.19 7.31
N GLU A 19 -38.56 9.52 7.51
CA GLU A 19 -39.56 8.60 8.07
C GLU A 19 -40.07 7.62 7.00
N PRO A 20 -40.34 6.35 7.34
CA PRO A 20 -41.20 5.48 6.57
C PRO A 20 -42.62 5.43 7.15
N THR A 21 -43.61 5.44 6.27
CA THR A 21 -45.05 5.35 6.55
C THR A 21 -45.47 3.96 7.03
N ASN A 22 -46.27 3.91 8.11
CA ASN A 22 -46.93 2.71 8.63
C ASN A 22 -48.09 2.24 7.72
N GLY A 23 -48.25 0.91 7.62
CA GLY A 23 -49.42 0.25 7.05
C GLY A 23 -49.47 -1.25 7.39
N ASN A 24 -50.26 -1.57 8.43
CA ASN A 24 -51.00 -2.79 8.78
C ASN A 24 -50.40 -4.22 8.75
N GLU A 25 -50.81 -4.95 9.80
CA GLU A 25 -50.53 -6.33 10.25
C GLU A 25 -51.01 -7.45 9.31
N MET A 26 -50.30 -8.59 9.29
CA MET A 26 -50.74 -9.87 9.89
C MET A 26 -49.77 -11.05 9.57
N ASP A 27 -49.60 -11.90 10.60
CA ASP A 27 -49.23 -13.33 10.65
C ASP A 27 -47.79 -13.87 10.44
N ALA A 28 -47.20 -14.19 11.61
CA ALA A 28 -46.67 -15.49 12.06
C ALA A 28 -45.67 -16.28 11.19
N GLY A 29 -44.43 -16.41 11.70
CA GLY A 29 -43.46 -17.40 11.24
C GLY A 29 -42.17 -17.40 12.05
N ASN A 30 -42.03 -18.41 12.90
CA ASN A 30 -40.91 -18.70 13.81
C ASN A 30 -39.53 -18.66 13.13
N GLY A 31 -38.57 -17.88 13.66
CA GLY A 31 -37.22 -17.77 13.11
C GLY A 31 -36.19 -17.32 14.15
N SER A 32 -35.19 -18.17 14.38
CA SER A 32 -34.07 -18.07 15.30
C SER A 32 -33.42 -16.68 15.41
N HIS A 33 -33.25 -16.21 16.65
CA HIS A 33 -32.40 -15.07 17.00
C HIS A 33 -30.95 -15.30 16.56
N VAL A 34 -30.54 -14.63 15.48
CA VAL A 34 -29.13 -14.35 15.17
C VAL A 34 -28.91 -12.88 15.51
N SER A 35 -28.25 -12.64 16.64
CA SER A 35 -27.82 -11.31 17.07
C SER A 35 -26.81 -10.75 16.08
N ALA A 36 -27.14 -9.61 15.47
CA ALA A 36 -26.24 -8.83 14.63
C ALA A 36 -24.98 -8.41 15.43
N PRO A 37 -23.78 -8.36 14.81
CA PRO A 37 -22.60 -7.84 15.49
C PRO A 37 -22.79 -6.34 15.75
N GLN A 38 -22.67 -5.96 17.01
CA GLN A 38 -22.57 -4.57 17.42
C GLN A 38 -21.36 -3.93 16.74
N THR A 39 -21.61 -2.94 15.90
CA THR A 39 -20.60 -2.04 15.36
C THR A 39 -19.84 -1.39 16.51
N ALA A 40 -18.55 -1.68 16.63
CA ALA A 40 -17.64 -1.00 17.54
C ALA A 40 -17.41 0.44 17.05
N ALA A 41 -18.29 1.34 17.46
CA ALA A 41 -17.98 2.76 17.55
C ALA A 41 -17.22 2.97 18.86
N GLU A 42 -15.94 3.36 18.79
CA GLU A 42 -15.24 4.18 19.81
C GLU A 42 -13.75 4.38 19.46
N SER A 43 -13.41 5.55 18.90
CA SER A 43 -12.34 6.43 19.40
C SER A 43 -12.27 7.77 18.62
N ASP A 44 -13.31 8.61 18.71
CA ASP A 44 -13.28 9.99 18.18
C ASP A 44 -12.58 10.93 19.16
N THR A 45 -11.25 10.79 19.32
CA THR A 45 -10.45 11.87 19.93
C THR A 45 -9.82 12.69 18.80
N PRO A 46 -10.02 14.01 18.72
CA PRO A 46 -9.45 14.81 17.65
C PRO A 46 -7.91 14.76 17.66
N LEU A 47 -7.27 14.48 16.51
CA LEU A 47 -5.78 14.47 16.37
C LEU A 47 -5.14 15.86 16.44
N GLN A 48 -5.89 16.90 16.84
CA GLN A 48 -5.51 18.31 16.70
C GLN A 48 -4.26 18.73 17.50
N HIS A 49 -3.73 17.86 18.37
CA HIS A 49 -2.52 18.11 19.16
C HIS A 49 -1.40 17.10 18.94
N ASP A 50 -1.57 16.17 18.01
CA ASP A 50 -0.61 15.10 17.79
C ASP A 50 0.47 15.53 16.79
N THR A 51 1.73 15.32 17.17
CA THR A 51 2.86 15.38 16.24
C THR A 51 3.32 13.97 15.92
N VAL A 52 3.22 13.58 14.65
CA VAL A 52 3.57 12.24 14.16
C VAL A 52 4.88 12.29 13.38
N PHE A 53 5.83 11.42 13.70
CA PHE A 53 7.02 11.22 12.87
C PHE A 53 6.73 10.14 11.83
N LEU A 54 6.80 10.49 10.55
CA LEU A 54 6.48 9.61 9.44
C LEU A 54 7.71 9.36 8.56
N THR A 55 8.10 8.10 8.40
CA THR A 55 9.08 7.70 7.38
C THR A 55 8.36 7.19 6.12
N GLY A 56 9.02 7.30 4.97
CA GLY A 56 8.53 6.68 3.73
C GLY A 56 7.36 7.43 3.07
N CYS A 57 7.08 8.68 3.47
CA CYS A 57 6.00 9.49 2.90
C CYS A 57 6.10 9.71 1.37
N THR A 58 7.28 9.56 0.79
CA THR A 58 7.48 9.67 -0.67
C THR A 58 7.06 8.42 -1.45
N GLY A 59 6.86 7.29 -0.76
CA GLY A 59 6.44 6.01 -1.34
C GLY A 59 4.91 5.87 -1.45
N PHE A 60 4.44 4.83 -2.14
CA PHE A 60 3.03 4.65 -2.50
C PHE A 60 2.08 4.68 -1.28
N ILE A 61 2.30 3.80 -0.30
CA ILE A 61 1.50 3.74 0.94
C ILE A 61 1.70 5.01 1.77
N GLY A 62 2.95 5.47 1.91
CA GLY A 62 3.31 6.58 2.77
C GLY A 62 2.63 7.91 2.40
N ARG A 63 2.32 8.13 1.11
CA ARG A 63 1.56 9.30 0.66
C ARG A 63 0.14 9.33 1.23
N LEU A 64 -0.57 8.19 1.21
CA LEU A 64 -1.92 8.11 1.77
C LEU A 64 -1.93 8.07 3.29
N VAL A 65 -0.91 7.50 3.92
CA VAL A 65 -0.73 7.64 5.38
C VAL A 65 -0.58 9.11 5.76
N LEU A 66 0.25 9.87 5.04
CA LEU A 66 0.40 11.31 5.27
C LEU A 66 -0.92 12.05 5.04
N ARG A 67 -1.63 11.76 3.95
CA ARG A 67 -2.95 12.33 3.65
C ARG A 67 -3.92 12.12 4.81
N LYS A 68 -4.11 10.88 5.26
CA LYS A 68 -5.03 10.56 6.35
C LYS A 68 -4.65 11.25 7.67
N LEU A 69 -3.35 11.31 8.00
CA LEU A 69 -2.87 12.04 9.18
C LEU A 69 -3.18 13.54 9.11
N LEU A 70 -2.96 14.18 7.96
CA LEU A 70 -3.22 15.60 7.77
C LEU A 70 -4.72 15.94 7.83
N LEU A 71 -5.55 15.13 7.14
CA LEU A 71 -7.01 15.26 7.16
C LEU A 71 -7.59 15.11 8.56
N ALA A 72 -7.03 14.18 9.34
CA ALA A 72 -7.48 13.94 10.70
C ALA A 72 -6.94 14.97 11.72
N GLY A 73 -6.08 15.91 11.29
CA GLY A 73 -5.70 17.07 12.08
C GLY A 73 -4.26 17.11 12.60
N ALA A 74 -3.46 16.07 12.33
CA ALA A 74 -2.14 15.93 12.93
C ALA A 74 -1.09 16.89 12.32
N HIS A 75 -0.12 17.29 13.13
CA HIS A 75 1.16 17.80 12.65
C HIS A 75 2.07 16.63 12.28
N VAL A 76 2.72 16.68 11.12
CA VAL A 76 3.53 15.54 10.65
C VAL A 76 4.95 15.98 10.36
N VAL A 77 5.90 15.36 11.06
CA VAL A 77 7.33 15.47 10.78
C VAL A 77 7.70 14.35 9.81
N VAL A 78 8.04 14.70 8.57
CA VAL A 78 8.36 13.72 7.53
C VAL A 78 9.86 13.59 7.34
N ALA A 79 10.35 12.35 7.45
CA ALA A 79 11.74 12.01 7.19
C ALA A 79 11.92 11.61 5.72
N ILE A 80 12.64 12.44 4.95
CA ILE A 80 12.84 12.25 3.51
C ILE A 80 14.35 12.16 3.22
N ARG A 81 14.76 11.08 2.56
CA ARG A 81 16.15 10.94 2.09
C ARG A 81 16.45 11.89 0.94
N GLY A 82 17.55 12.63 1.00
CA GLY A 82 18.10 13.34 -0.14
C GLY A 82 18.44 12.40 -1.31
N ARG A 83 18.61 12.97 -2.50
CA ARG A 83 19.16 12.29 -3.68
C ARG A 83 20.19 13.20 -4.34
N ARG A 84 21.06 12.65 -5.19
CA ARG A 84 22.08 13.44 -5.89
C ARG A 84 21.43 14.59 -6.66
N GLY A 85 21.73 15.83 -6.24
CA GLY A 85 21.21 17.06 -6.85
C GLY A 85 19.78 17.44 -6.47
N GLN A 86 19.17 16.78 -5.48
CA GLN A 86 17.82 17.11 -5.01
C GLN A 86 17.68 16.82 -3.50
N GLY A 87 17.52 17.87 -2.69
CA GLY A 87 17.37 17.77 -1.24
C GLY A 87 15.99 17.25 -0.81
N ALA A 88 15.82 17.00 0.48
CA ALA A 88 14.54 16.54 1.05
C ALA A 88 13.37 17.51 0.76
N THR A 89 13.61 18.81 0.94
CA THR A 89 12.62 19.87 0.70
C THR A 89 12.21 19.94 -0.77
N ASP A 90 13.15 19.83 -1.70
CA ASP A 90 12.85 19.83 -3.14
C ASP A 90 12.00 18.61 -3.52
N ARG A 91 12.32 17.44 -2.95
CA ARG A 91 11.55 16.22 -3.15
C ARG A 91 10.13 16.34 -2.60
N TRP A 92 9.97 16.96 -1.43
CA TRP A 92 8.67 17.25 -0.83
C TRP A 92 7.84 18.19 -1.71
N LEU A 93 8.43 19.31 -2.13
CA LEU A 93 7.75 20.32 -2.94
C LEU A 93 7.28 19.73 -4.26
N GLN A 94 8.16 19.02 -4.96
CA GLN A 94 7.82 18.34 -6.20
C GLN A 94 6.65 17.37 -6.01
N MET A 95 6.74 16.51 -4.98
CA MET A 95 5.71 15.50 -4.72
C MET A 95 4.35 16.12 -4.38
N SER A 96 4.33 17.11 -3.47
CA SER A 96 3.10 17.74 -2.99
C SER A 96 2.41 18.58 -4.05
N GLN A 97 3.13 19.07 -5.06
CA GLN A 97 2.57 19.81 -6.18
C GLN A 97 2.10 18.92 -7.33
N GLU A 98 2.79 17.81 -7.60
CA GLU A 98 2.51 16.95 -8.77
C GLU A 98 1.48 15.84 -8.50
N ASP A 99 1.25 15.47 -7.24
CA ASP A 99 0.38 14.35 -6.88
C ASP A 99 -0.95 14.80 -6.31
N ASP A 100 -2.01 14.43 -7.00
CA ASP A 100 -3.42 14.66 -6.64
C ASP A 100 -3.75 14.20 -5.19
N ALA A 101 -2.98 13.28 -4.60
CA ALA A 101 -3.12 12.89 -3.20
C ALA A 101 -2.93 14.05 -2.21
N PHE A 102 -2.24 15.12 -2.60
CA PHE A 102 -1.99 16.30 -1.76
C PHE A 102 -2.91 17.48 -2.07
N CYS A 103 -3.85 17.31 -2.99
CA CYS A 103 -4.84 18.34 -3.29
C CYS A 103 -5.70 18.64 -2.05
N GLU A 104 -5.90 19.93 -1.77
CA GLU A 104 -6.70 20.47 -0.66
C GLU A 104 -6.28 19.98 0.75
N LEU A 105 -5.00 19.64 0.93
CA LEU A 105 -4.47 19.26 2.24
C LEU A 105 -3.81 20.44 2.98
N PRO A 106 -3.85 20.46 4.33
CA PRO A 106 -3.16 21.43 5.16
C PRO A 106 -1.65 21.17 5.20
N ILE A 107 -0.95 21.38 4.07
CA ILE A 107 0.47 21.08 3.89
C ILE A 107 1.37 21.88 4.83
N GLU A 108 0.90 23.01 5.37
CA GLU A 108 1.57 23.81 6.39
C GLU A 108 1.78 23.06 7.72
N ARG A 109 1.06 21.96 7.94
CA ARG A 109 1.27 21.07 9.09
C ARG A 109 2.42 20.08 8.90
N VAL A 110 3.08 20.09 7.75
CA VAL A 110 4.22 19.21 7.43
C VAL A 110 5.55 19.91 7.73
N GLN A 111 6.35 19.31 8.60
CA GLN A 111 7.76 19.66 8.78
C GLN A 111 8.63 18.63 8.06
N VAL A 112 9.44 19.07 7.09
CA VAL A 112 10.35 18.18 6.36
C VAL A 112 11.70 18.13 7.05
N ILE A 113 12.22 16.91 7.25
CA ILE A 113 13.57 16.66 7.73
C ILE A 113 14.31 15.82 6.69
N GLU A 114 15.50 16.30 6.29
CA GLU A 114 16.40 15.48 5.51
C GLU A 114 16.99 14.38 6.38
N ALA A 115 16.77 13.13 5.98
CA ALA A 115 17.04 11.97 6.82
C ALA A 115 17.64 10.82 6.01
N ASP A 116 18.79 10.32 6.48
CA ASP A 116 19.23 8.98 6.13
C ASP A 116 19.04 8.07 7.36
N LEU A 117 18.09 7.15 7.27
CA LEU A 117 17.83 6.21 8.37
C LEU A 117 18.97 5.19 8.54
N LEU A 118 19.88 5.11 7.56
CA LEU A 118 21.10 4.31 7.65
C LEU A 118 22.26 5.06 8.34
N ASP A 119 22.13 6.35 8.58
CA ASP A 119 23.13 7.13 9.29
C ASP A 119 22.85 7.10 10.81
N PRO A 120 23.75 6.55 11.65
CA PRO A 120 23.58 6.62 13.10
C PRO A 120 23.63 8.06 13.63
N GLU A 121 24.41 8.95 13.01
CA GLU A 121 24.55 10.34 13.45
C GLU A 121 23.24 11.13 13.25
N PHE A 122 22.41 10.74 12.27
CA PHE A 122 21.08 11.32 12.08
C PHE A 122 20.21 11.22 13.34
N PHE A 123 20.25 10.07 14.04
CA PHE A 123 19.45 9.84 15.25
C PHE A 123 19.98 10.56 16.50
N GLU A 124 21.18 11.12 16.41
CA GLU A 124 21.83 11.95 17.44
C GLU A 124 21.92 13.42 17.00
N SER A 125 21.31 13.77 15.87
CA SER A 125 21.39 15.12 15.33
C SER A 125 20.62 16.14 16.18
N PRO A 126 21.08 17.40 16.26
CA PRO A 126 20.35 18.47 16.96
C PRO A 126 18.91 18.68 16.46
N VAL A 127 18.66 18.37 15.19
CA VAL A 127 17.32 18.46 14.60
C VAL A 127 16.39 17.42 15.23
N LEU A 128 16.86 16.18 15.42
CA LEU A 128 16.07 15.16 16.10
C LEU A 128 15.91 15.43 17.60
N GLU A 129 16.93 15.99 18.25
CA GLU A 129 16.83 16.40 19.65
C GLU A 129 15.74 17.46 19.88
N HIS A 130 15.53 18.36 18.92
CA HIS A 130 14.46 19.35 19.01
C HIS A 130 13.08 18.72 18.84
N VAL A 131 12.89 17.82 17.87
CA VAL A 131 11.57 17.25 17.60
C VAL A 131 11.18 16.12 18.56
N GLN A 132 12.13 15.39 19.16
CA GLN A 132 11.83 14.25 20.05
C GLN A 132 10.90 14.62 21.21
N THR A 133 10.97 15.86 21.70
CA THR A 133 10.19 16.37 22.85
C THR A 133 8.69 16.51 22.56
N ARG A 134 8.30 16.54 21.28
CA ARG A 134 6.93 16.77 20.82
C ARG A 134 6.33 15.60 20.04
N ILE A 135 7.13 14.60 19.65
CA ILE A 135 6.63 13.41 18.94
C ILE A 135 5.74 12.58 19.87
N THR A 136 4.49 12.39 19.44
CA THR A 136 3.47 11.59 20.12
C THR A 136 3.35 10.18 19.56
N ARG A 137 3.68 10.02 18.28
CA ARG A 137 3.57 8.75 17.54
C ARG A 137 4.63 8.68 16.46
N ILE A 138 5.06 7.46 16.17
CA ILE A 138 5.98 7.20 15.07
C ILE A 138 5.36 6.16 14.15
N VAL A 139 5.33 6.48 12.85
CA VAL A 139 4.82 5.60 11.81
C VAL A 139 5.94 5.34 10.80
N HIS A 140 6.45 4.12 10.81
CA HIS A 140 7.55 3.67 9.96
C HIS A 140 7.02 2.89 8.75
N VAL A 141 6.93 3.57 7.60
CA VAL A 141 6.51 2.96 6.31
C VAL A 141 7.70 2.69 5.39
N ALA A 142 8.83 3.38 5.59
CA ALA A 142 10.01 3.23 4.74
C ALA A 142 10.51 1.78 4.68
N ALA A 143 10.76 1.30 3.46
CA ALA A 143 11.36 -0.01 3.22
C ALA A 143 11.95 -0.07 1.80
N SER A 144 13.00 -0.86 1.60
CA SER A 144 13.33 -1.42 0.30
C SER A 144 12.40 -2.61 0.02
N VAL A 145 11.56 -2.50 -1.02
CA VAL A 145 10.68 -3.56 -1.50
C VAL A 145 11.29 -4.38 -2.64
N ASN A 146 12.60 -4.22 -2.87
CA ASN A 146 13.29 -4.88 -3.96
C ASN A 146 13.62 -6.34 -3.59
N MET A 147 12.91 -7.28 -4.21
CA MET A 147 13.01 -8.71 -3.91
C MET A 147 14.22 -9.41 -4.55
N HIS A 148 15.11 -8.66 -5.20
CA HIS A 148 16.31 -9.18 -5.87
C HIS A 148 17.61 -8.74 -5.18
N GLU A 149 17.51 -8.11 -4.01
CA GLU A 149 18.67 -7.71 -3.21
C GLU A 149 19.28 -8.92 -2.49
N THR A 150 20.58 -8.84 -2.20
CA THR A 150 21.24 -9.79 -1.30
C THR A 150 20.58 -9.74 0.08
N LEU A 151 20.72 -10.81 0.86
CA LEU A 151 20.18 -10.84 2.23
C LEU A 151 20.73 -9.69 3.08
N GLU A 152 22.04 -9.48 3.03
CA GLU A 152 22.72 -8.37 3.71
C GLU A 152 22.12 -7.02 3.33
N THR A 153 21.95 -6.74 2.03
CA THR A 153 21.36 -5.48 1.56
C THR A 153 19.92 -5.32 2.04
N ALA A 154 19.12 -6.39 1.98
CA ALA A 154 17.74 -6.38 2.44
C ALA A 154 17.64 -6.09 3.95
N LEU A 155 18.49 -6.71 4.77
CA LEU A 155 18.55 -6.47 6.22
C LEU A 155 19.09 -5.06 6.53
N THR A 156 20.16 -4.61 5.86
CA THR A 156 20.63 -3.23 5.99
C THR A 156 19.51 -2.24 5.76
N ASN A 157 18.75 -2.39 4.68
CA ASN A 157 17.72 -1.42 4.29
C ASN A 157 16.39 -1.54 5.05
N ASN A 158 16.05 -2.71 5.58
CA ASN A 158 14.74 -2.96 6.19
C ASN A 158 14.79 -3.26 7.70
N LEU A 159 15.89 -3.82 8.21
CA LEU A 159 16.06 -4.13 9.64
C LEU A 159 16.68 -2.95 10.38
N LEU A 160 17.85 -2.45 9.95
CA LEU A 160 18.60 -1.44 10.71
C LEU A 160 17.85 -0.11 10.92
N PRO A 161 17.17 0.46 9.91
CA PRO A 161 16.34 1.66 10.09
C PRO A 161 15.27 1.49 11.17
N GLY A 162 14.63 0.32 11.22
CA GLY A 162 13.59 0.03 12.20
C GLY A 162 14.15 -0.08 13.62
N ILE A 163 15.32 -0.72 13.78
CA ILE A 163 16.03 -0.81 15.07
C ILE A 163 16.38 0.59 15.59
N ARG A 164 17.01 1.42 14.76
CA ARG A 164 17.43 2.77 15.18
C ARG A 164 16.26 3.67 15.50
N LEU A 165 15.20 3.59 14.69
CA LEU A 165 13.97 4.34 14.95
C LEU A 165 13.31 3.88 16.25
N TYR A 166 13.30 2.58 16.55
CA TYR A 166 12.81 2.07 17.84
C TYR A 166 13.64 2.61 19.01
N GLN A 167 14.98 2.60 18.90
CA GLN A 167 15.88 3.13 19.93
C GLN A 167 15.69 4.64 20.12
N TRP A 168 15.50 5.39 19.03
CA TRP A 168 15.17 6.82 19.11
C TRP A 168 13.78 7.07 19.69
N ALA A 169 12.80 6.20 19.40
CA ALA A 169 11.47 6.28 19.98
C ALA A 169 11.50 6.18 21.53
N GLN A 170 12.43 5.41 22.09
CA GLN A 170 12.62 5.33 23.55
C GLN A 170 13.07 6.67 24.16
N LYS A 171 13.72 7.54 23.37
CA LYS A 171 14.13 8.90 23.77
C LYS A 171 13.01 9.94 23.63
N CYS A 172 11.87 9.59 23.02
CA CYS A 172 10.75 10.51 22.80
C CYS A 172 9.76 10.45 23.99
N PRO A 173 9.74 11.43 24.92
CA PRO A 173 9.00 11.31 26.18
C PRO A 173 7.48 11.27 26.04
N LEU A 174 6.94 11.84 24.95
CA LEU A 174 5.51 11.87 24.66
C LEU A 174 5.06 10.74 23.72
N CYS A 175 5.99 9.89 23.25
CA CYS A 175 5.66 8.84 22.30
C CYS A 175 4.81 7.76 22.98
N THR A 176 3.61 7.53 22.45
CA THR A 176 2.66 6.54 22.96
C THR A 176 2.52 5.34 22.04
N HIS A 177 2.79 5.49 20.74
CA HIS A 177 2.65 4.42 19.75
C HIS A 177 3.76 4.46 18.69
N VAL A 178 4.30 3.29 18.39
CA VAL A 178 5.21 3.05 17.26
C VAL A 178 4.58 2.01 16.35
N VAL A 179 4.30 2.41 15.11
CA VAL A 179 3.75 1.54 14.07
C VAL A 179 4.85 1.21 13.06
N ILE A 180 5.11 -0.08 12.87
CA ILE A 180 6.06 -0.60 11.90
C ILE A 180 5.27 -1.27 10.77
N THR A 181 5.52 -0.82 9.53
CA THR A 181 4.93 -1.47 8.35
C THR A 181 5.78 -2.67 7.95
N SER A 182 5.18 -3.84 8.06
CA SER A 182 5.70 -5.15 7.67
C SER A 182 4.98 -5.64 6.39
N THR A 183 4.71 -6.94 6.26
CA THR A 183 3.95 -7.53 5.17
C THR A 183 3.25 -8.81 5.63
N ALA A 184 2.07 -9.13 5.10
CA ALA A 184 1.37 -10.37 5.43
C ALA A 184 2.17 -11.62 5.01
N PHE A 185 3.09 -11.48 4.06
CA PHE A 185 3.99 -12.54 3.59
C PHE A 185 5.15 -12.86 4.52
N VAL A 186 5.22 -12.24 5.71
CA VAL A 186 6.02 -12.79 6.82
C VAL A 186 5.39 -14.05 7.38
N SER A 187 4.14 -14.34 7.05
CA SER A 187 3.46 -15.57 7.44
C SER A 187 3.57 -16.66 6.36
N PRO A 188 3.57 -17.94 6.75
CA PRO A 188 3.67 -19.04 5.79
C PRO A 188 2.42 -19.12 4.89
N PRO A 189 2.56 -19.66 3.67
CA PRO A 189 1.40 -20.05 2.86
C PRO A 189 0.56 -21.09 3.61
N SER A 190 -0.76 -20.94 3.56
CA SER A 190 -1.72 -21.78 4.27
C SER A 190 -3.07 -21.72 3.58
N ASP A 191 -3.71 -22.89 3.46
CA ASP A 191 -5.11 -23.00 3.03
C ASP A 191 -6.07 -22.61 4.18
N THR A 192 -5.63 -22.75 5.43
CA THR A 192 -6.40 -22.36 6.63
C THR A 192 -6.11 -20.91 7.04
N PRO A 193 -7.07 -20.21 7.71
CA PRO A 193 -6.87 -18.84 8.16
C PRO A 193 -5.63 -18.69 9.06
N VAL A 194 -4.74 -17.77 8.71
CA VAL A 194 -3.53 -17.42 9.44
C VAL A 194 -3.83 -16.26 10.39
N PRO A 195 -3.66 -16.44 11.72
CA PRO A 195 -4.02 -15.42 12.70
C PRO A 195 -3.00 -14.28 12.77
N GLU A 196 -3.42 -13.16 13.38
CA GLU A 196 -2.60 -11.99 13.66
C GLU A 196 -1.65 -12.22 14.86
N GLU A 197 -0.71 -13.15 14.70
CA GLU A 197 0.22 -13.58 15.75
C GLU A 197 1.70 -13.31 15.36
N PRO A 198 2.65 -13.36 16.32
CA PRO A 198 4.08 -13.30 16.02
C PRO A 198 4.47 -14.26 14.90
N CYS A 199 5.31 -13.81 13.97
CA CYS A 199 5.78 -14.67 12.90
C CYS A 199 6.67 -15.80 13.45
N PRO A 200 6.65 -17.01 12.84
CA PRO A 200 7.52 -18.11 13.23
C PRO A 200 9.00 -17.72 13.22
N ALA A 201 9.77 -18.22 14.20
CA ALA A 201 11.20 -17.92 14.35
C ALA A 201 12.01 -18.16 13.05
N ILE A 202 12.92 -17.23 12.76
CA ILE A 202 13.85 -17.39 11.63
C ILE A 202 14.80 -18.56 11.91
N GLN A 203 15.04 -19.38 10.89
CA GLN A 203 15.88 -20.56 11.02
C GLN A 203 17.37 -20.21 10.97
N GLY A 204 18.17 -20.95 11.73
CA GLY A 204 19.63 -20.90 11.63
C GLY A 204 20.31 -19.66 12.24
N VAL A 205 19.56 -18.76 12.86
CA VAL A 205 20.12 -17.56 13.51
C VAL A 205 19.30 -17.16 14.72
N GLU A 206 19.98 -16.78 15.79
CA GLU A 206 19.32 -16.21 16.96
C GLU A 206 18.93 -14.75 16.71
N VAL A 207 17.79 -14.32 17.26
CA VAL A 207 17.22 -12.98 17.00
C VAL A 207 18.22 -11.85 17.29
N HIS A 208 18.99 -11.95 18.37
CA HIS A 208 19.98 -10.93 18.76
C HIS A 208 21.15 -10.82 17.77
N GLN A 209 21.40 -11.84 16.94
CA GLN A 209 22.46 -11.86 15.93
C GLN A 209 22.01 -11.23 14.59
N LEU A 210 20.71 -11.02 14.37
CA LEU A 210 20.18 -10.48 13.11
C LEU A 210 20.73 -9.09 12.77
N ALA A 211 21.16 -8.32 13.77
CA ALA A 211 21.77 -7.01 13.58
C ALA A 211 23.27 -7.07 13.23
N ASN A 212 23.94 -8.21 13.42
CA ASN A 212 25.34 -8.42 13.08
C ASN A 212 25.45 -9.00 11.66
N LEU A 213 25.44 -8.11 10.66
CA LEU A 213 25.36 -8.48 9.25
C LEU A 213 26.57 -9.28 8.73
N ASP A 214 27.76 -9.11 9.34
CA ASP A 214 29.00 -9.75 8.91
C ASP A 214 29.04 -11.26 9.20
N SER A 215 28.18 -11.74 10.10
CA SER A 215 28.19 -13.11 10.62
C SER A 215 26.92 -13.90 10.30
N LEU A 216 26.14 -13.42 9.32
CA LEU A 216 24.86 -14.05 8.99
C LEU A 216 25.04 -15.29 8.11
N PRO A 217 24.28 -16.37 8.37
CA PRO A 217 24.14 -17.46 7.41
C PRO A 217 23.59 -16.96 6.06
N SER A 218 23.73 -17.81 5.05
CA SER A 218 23.18 -17.51 3.72
C SER A 218 21.65 -17.43 3.74
N PHE A 219 21.08 -16.77 2.73
CA PHE A 219 19.62 -16.76 2.54
C PHE A 219 19.05 -18.16 2.46
N ASP A 220 19.73 -19.11 1.81
CA ASP A 220 19.23 -20.48 1.67
C ASP A 220 19.13 -21.23 3.00
N GLU A 221 19.98 -20.89 3.96
CA GLU A 221 19.97 -21.46 5.32
C GLU A 221 18.90 -20.81 6.20
N MET A 222 18.64 -19.50 6.02
CA MET A 222 17.69 -18.74 6.83
C MET A 222 16.26 -18.68 6.28
N LYS A 223 16.08 -18.92 4.97
CA LYS A 223 14.82 -18.60 4.27
C LYS A 223 13.60 -19.29 4.84
N GLY A 224 13.72 -20.50 5.41
CA GLY A 224 12.55 -21.29 5.83
C GLY A 224 11.48 -21.34 4.73
N TYR A 225 10.29 -20.80 5.01
CA TYR A 225 9.19 -20.66 4.04
C TYR A 225 9.20 -19.34 3.24
N HIS A 226 10.03 -18.36 3.62
CA HIS A 226 10.14 -17.07 2.94
C HIS A 226 10.66 -17.25 1.51
N GLN A 227 9.96 -16.65 0.55
CA GLN A 227 10.32 -16.77 -0.87
C GLN A 227 11.33 -15.72 -1.32
N THR A 228 11.48 -14.64 -0.56
CA THR A 228 12.33 -13.50 -0.93
C THR A 228 13.09 -12.94 0.27
N THR A 229 14.25 -12.34 0.00
CA THR A 229 15.05 -11.61 0.99
C THR A 229 14.26 -10.47 1.63
N TYR A 230 13.34 -9.84 0.87
CA TYR A 230 12.39 -8.86 1.41
C TYR A 230 11.51 -9.44 2.53
N THR A 231 10.81 -10.55 2.28
CA THR A 231 9.91 -11.16 3.29
C THR A 231 10.68 -11.60 4.53
N LEU A 232 11.86 -12.20 4.36
CA LEU A 232 12.73 -12.57 5.46
C LEU A 232 13.22 -11.35 6.25
N SER A 233 13.60 -10.25 5.57
CA SER A 233 14.05 -9.03 6.24
C SER A 233 12.95 -8.36 7.09
N LYS A 234 11.68 -8.46 6.65
CA LYS A 234 10.54 -7.96 7.42
C LYS A 234 10.21 -8.85 8.62
N ALA A 235 10.27 -10.17 8.45
CA ALA A 235 10.15 -11.10 9.58
C ALA A 235 11.26 -10.89 10.61
N ALA A 236 12.50 -10.63 10.14
CA ALA A 236 13.65 -10.35 11.00
C ALA A 236 13.43 -9.09 11.84
N LEU A 237 12.88 -8.03 11.21
CA LEU A 237 12.54 -6.80 11.92
C LEU A 237 11.47 -7.03 12.98
N GLU A 238 10.40 -7.77 12.66
CA GLU A 238 9.35 -8.07 13.63
C GLU A 238 9.89 -8.81 14.86
N GLN A 239 10.68 -9.87 14.63
CA GLN A 239 11.25 -10.66 15.73
C GLN A 239 12.23 -9.86 16.56
N TYR A 240 13.12 -9.10 15.91
CA TYR A 240 14.10 -8.28 16.60
C TYR A 240 13.44 -7.24 17.50
N LEU A 241 12.49 -6.47 16.95
CA LEU A 241 11.81 -5.43 17.71
C LEU A 241 10.89 -6.00 18.79
N ALA A 242 10.20 -7.12 18.54
CA ALA A 242 9.37 -7.76 19.55
C ALA A 242 10.23 -8.28 20.72
N ASN A 243 11.38 -8.91 20.45
CA ASN A 243 12.30 -9.36 21.48
C ASN A 243 12.89 -8.18 22.26
N LEU A 244 13.31 -7.12 21.56
CA LEU A 244 13.83 -5.91 22.17
C LEU A 244 12.77 -5.27 23.07
N HIS A 245 11.52 -5.17 22.64
CA HIS A 245 10.42 -4.59 23.42
C HIS A 245 10.06 -5.40 24.66
N GLN A 246 10.16 -6.72 24.60
CA GLN A 246 9.97 -7.58 25.78
C GLN A 246 11.12 -7.45 26.79
N ARG A 247 12.36 -7.31 26.32
CA ARG A 247 13.56 -7.17 27.18
C ARG A 247 13.70 -5.77 27.76
N GLU A 248 13.32 -4.76 26.98
CA GLU A 248 13.40 -3.34 27.31
C GLU A 248 12.02 -2.70 27.08
N PRO A 249 11.07 -2.90 28.02
CA PRO A 249 9.74 -2.32 27.91
C PRO A 249 9.82 -0.82 27.71
N ALA A 250 9.26 -0.35 26.61
CA ALA A 250 9.19 1.06 26.29
C ALA A 250 7.83 1.64 26.72
N ARG A 251 7.75 2.97 26.86
CA ARG A 251 6.50 3.67 27.19
C ARG A 251 5.44 3.51 26.10
N PHE A 252 5.88 3.43 24.85
CA PHE A 252 5.00 3.33 23.70
C PHE A 252 4.56 1.89 23.46
N LYS A 253 3.38 1.72 22.89
CA LYS A 253 2.91 0.45 22.32
C LYS A 253 3.56 0.22 20.96
N LEU A 254 3.87 -1.04 20.65
CA LEU A 254 4.46 -1.44 19.37
C LEU A 254 3.43 -2.18 18.50
N SER A 255 3.20 -1.72 17.28
CA SER A 255 2.28 -2.38 16.35
C SER A 255 2.96 -2.71 15.02
N PHE A 256 2.78 -3.94 14.55
CA PHE A 256 3.22 -4.39 13.23
C PHE A 256 2.01 -4.49 12.31
N VAL A 257 1.92 -3.60 11.32
CA VAL A 257 0.88 -3.66 10.30
C VAL A 257 1.43 -4.41 9.11
N ARG A 258 0.72 -5.44 8.65
CA ARG A 258 1.12 -6.41 7.63
C ARG A 258 0.18 -6.31 6.42
N PRO A 259 0.47 -5.42 5.45
CA PRO A 259 -0.27 -5.38 4.19
C PRO A 259 0.01 -6.62 3.33
N SER A 260 -1.02 -7.09 2.62
CA SER A 260 -0.88 -8.04 1.52
C SER A 260 -0.46 -7.31 0.22
N ILE A 261 -0.90 -7.76 -0.97
CA ILE A 261 -0.56 -7.09 -2.23
C ILE A 261 -1.35 -5.78 -2.31
N VAL A 262 -0.66 -4.65 -2.23
CA VAL A 262 -1.32 -3.35 -2.30
C VAL A 262 -1.55 -2.94 -3.75
N SER A 263 -2.78 -2.53 -4.08
CA SER A 263 -3.15 -1.98 -5.39
C SER A 263 -3.84 -0.62 -5.23
N VAL A 264 -4.53 -0.17 -6.27
CA VAL A 264 -5.06 1.20 -6.40
C VAL A 264 -6.07 1.54 -5.29
N ALA A 265 -6.27 2.83 -5.02
CA ALA A 265 -7.26 3.26 -4.04
C ALA A 265 -8.69 2.93 -4.50
N VAL A 266 -9.54 2.54 -3.57
CA VAL A 266 -10.98 2.38 -3.85
C VAL A 266 -11.70 3.72 -3.79
N SER A 267 -11.31 4.60 -2.86
CA SER A 267 -12.07 5.80 -2.52
C SER A 267 -11.23 7.06 -2.36
N ASP A 268 -10.14 7.04 -1.58
CA ASP A 268 -9.38 8.24 -1.19
C ASP A 268 -7.95 8.21 -1.78
N PRO A 269 -7.49 9.25 -2.51
CA PRO A 269 -8.15 10.52 -2.81
C PRO A 269 -9.29 10.42 -3.83
N TYR A 270 -9.26 9.41 -4.70
CA TYR A 270 -10.32 9.10 -5.64
C TYR A 270 -10.18 7.64 -6.12
N PRO A 271 -11.26 7.01 -6.62
CA PRO A 271 -11.21 5.64 -7.12
C PRO A 271 -10.19 5.45 -8.25
N GLY A 272 -9.26 4.52 -8.07
CA GLY A 272 -8.21 4.22 -9.04
C GLY A 272 -6.94 5.05 -8.87
N TRP A 273 -6.83 5.90 -7.83
CA TRP A 273 -5.60 6.62 -7.56
C TRP A 273 -4.42 5.66 -7.41
N ASN A 274 -3.35 5.97 -8.13
CA ASN A 274 -2.16 5.12 -8.20
C ASN A 274 -0.95 5.90 -8.72
N THR A 275 0.19 5.74 -8.05
CA THR A 275 1.45 6.42 -8.39
C THR A 275 2.53 5.47 -8.90
N SER A 276 2.42 4.18 -8.59
CA SER A 276 3.39 3.14 -8.94
C SER A 276 2.83 2.16 -9.97
N LEU A 277 3.71 1.61 -10.81
CA LEU A 277 3.38 0.50 -11.72
C LEU A 277 4.11 -0.77 -11.25
N ASP A 278 4.17 -0.93 -9.93
CA ASP A 278 4.83 -2.06 -9.29
C ASP A 278 3.83 -3.22 -9.11
N ALA A 279 4.36 -4.43 -8.87
CA ALA A 279 3.59 -5.63 -8.60
C ALA A 279 2.42 -5.84 -9.60
N LEU A 280 1.18 -5.93 -9.09
CA LEU A 280 -0.01 -6.25 -9.89
C LEU A 280 -0.33 -5.15 -10.92
N ASN A 281 -0.19 -3.87 -10.56
CA ASN A 281 -0.46 -2.76 -11.47
C ASN A 281 0.50 -2.78 -12.68
N GLY A 282 1.75 -3.23 -12.46
CA GLY A 282 2.71 -3.49 -13.52
C GLY A 282 2.28 -4.63 -14.45
N VAL A 283 1.83 -5.77 -13.90
CA VAL A 283 1.31 -6.92 -14.67
C VAL A 283 0.14 -6.47 -15.56
N ILE A 284 -0.82 -5.76 -14.95
CA ILE A 284 -2.02 -5.27 -15.63
C ILE A 284 -1.62 -4.28 -16.71
N GLY A 285 -0.66 -3.38 -16.46
CA GLY A 285 -0.19 -2.44 -17.46
C GLY A 285 0.53 -3.10 -18.64
N LEU A 286 1.31 -4.15 -18.40
CA LEU A 286 1.95 -4.93 -19.46
C LEU A 286 0.93 -5.70 -20.31
N PHE A 287 -0.13 -6.22 -19.67
CA PHE A 287 -1.22 -6.88 -20.35
C PHE A 287 -2.06 -5.88 -21.18
N ALA A 288 -2.40 -4.74 -20.56
CA ALA A 288 -3.12 -3.63 -21.18
C ALA A 288 -2.42 -3.12 -22.45
N THR A 289 -1.11 -2.87 -22.37
CA THR A 289 -0.31 -2.39 -23.51
C THR A 289 -0.14 -3.42 -24.64
N GLY A 290 -0.53 -4.69 -24.41
CA GLY A 290 -0.29 -5.79 -25.34
C GLY A 290 1.19 -6.20 -25.43
N LEU A 291 2.04 -5.72 -24.51
CA LEU A 291 3.45 -6.12 -24.39
C LEU A 291 3.58 -7.51 -23.76
N MET A 292 2.60 -7.91 -22.95
CA MET A 292 2.42 -9.27 -22.48
C MET A 292 1.16 -9.84 -23.14
N THR A 293 1.32 -10.98 -23.84
CA THR A 293 0.24 -11.55 -24.69
C THR A 293 -0.46 -12.75 -24.06
N GLY A 294 -0.41 -12.78 -22.73
CA GLY A 294 -1.16 -13.63 -21.83
C GLY A 294 -0.95 -15.12 -22.04
N LYS A 295 0.31 -15.55 -21.98
CA LYS A 295 0.61 -16.84 -21.35
C LYS A 295 0.99 -16.59 -19.91
N LEU A 296 0.05 -16.03 -19.15
CA LEU A 296 0.22 -15.87 -17.72
C LEU A 296 0.22 -17.29 -17.14
N VAL A 297 1.38 -17.74 -16.69
CA VAL A 297 1.52 -19.05 -16.06
C VAL A 297 1.12 -18.87 -14.61
N MET A 298 -0.16 -19.00 -14.34
CA MET A 298 -0.68 -19.11 -12.99
C MET A 298 -1.52 -20.37 -12.93
N ASP A 299 -1.55 -21.01 -11.76
CA ASP A 299 -2.67 -21.91 -11.48
C ASP A 299 -3.95 -21.07 -11.55
N VAL A 300 -4.96 -21.56 -12.26
CA VAL A 300 -6.21 -20.81 -12.46
C VAL A 300 -7.37 -21.73 -12.11
N PRO A 301 -8.35 -21.25 -11.32
CA PRO A 301 -8.42 -19.90 -10.72
C PRO A 301 -7.48 -19.72 -9.51
N THR A 302 -6.62 -18.68 -9.54
CA THR A 302 -5.89 -18.23 -8.34
C THR A 302 -6.58 -17.01 -7.76
N ARG A 303 -6.78 -17.05 -6.44
CA ARG A 303 -7.30 -15.94 -5.63
C ARG A 303 -6.11 -15.20 -5.01
N LEU A 304 -5.89 -13.96 -5.42
CA LEU A 304 -4.83 -13.12 -4.89
C LEU A 304 -5.35 -12.24 -3.76
N ASN A 305 -4.65 -12.20 -2.63
CA ASN A 305 -4.93 -11.27 -1.54
C ASN A 305 -4.42 -9.88 -1.94
N VAL A 306 -5.31 -9.06 -2.52
CA VAL A 306 -5.01 -7.74 -3.05
C VAL A 306 -5.88 -6.72 -2.34
N VAL A 307 -5.26 -5.78 -1.65
CA VAL A 307 -5.93 -4.76 -0.84
C VAL A 307 -5.78 -3.35 -1.43
N PRO A 308 -6.78 -2.47 -1.26
CA PRO A 308 -6.68 -1.07 -1.64
C PRO A 308 -5.66 -0.31 -0.78
N VAL A 309 -4.89 0.60 -1.40
CA VAL A 309 -3.88 1.39 -0.68
C VAL A 309 -4.47 2.36 0.34
N ASP A 310 -5.67 2.87 0.10
CA ASP A 310 -6.40 3.75 1.01
C ASP A 310 -6.85 3.00 2.25
N TYR A 311 -7.36 1.78 2.09
CA TYR A 311 -7.61 0.88 3.23
C TYR A 311 -6.33 0.59 4.02
N VAL A 312 -5.21 0.25 3.36
CA VAL A 312 -3.94 -0.02 4.05
C VAL A 312 -3.48 1.19 4.86
N ALA A 313 -3.55 2.39 4.29
CA ALA A 313 -3.21 3.62 4.99
C ALA A 313 -4.11 3.84 6.22
N GLU A 314 -5.38 3.47 6.15
CA GLU A 314 -6.31 3.55 7.27
C GLU A 314 -5.97 2.60 8.39
N VAL A 315 -5.62 1.35 8.07
CA VAL A 315 -5.18 0.37 9.07
C VAL A 315 -3.89 0.84 9.75
N ILE A 316 -2.94 1.41 8.99
CA ILE A 316 -1.69 1.98 9.54
C ILE A 316 -1.98 3.13 10.49
N VAL A 317 -2.82 4.08 10.08
CA VAL A 317 -3.19 5.22 10.94
C VAL A 317 -3.93 4.71 12.16
N SER A 318 -4.94 3.86 12.00
CA SER A 318 -5.72 3.28 13.10
C SER A 318 -4.83 2.55 14.11
N ALA A 319 -3.82 1.80 13.66
CA ALA A 319 -2.87 1.13 14.57
C ALA A 319 -2.06 2.12 15.44
N ALA A 320 -1.90 3.37 15.00
CA ALA A 320 -1.22 4.41 15.77
C ALA A 320 -2.13 5.07 16.83
N TYR A 321 -3.46 4.90 16.74
CA TYR A 321 -4.43 5.57 17.63
C TYR A 321 -5.28 4.59 18.45
N ARG A 322 -5.38 3.33 18.03
CA ARG A 322 -6.23 2.34 18.67
C ARG A 322 -5.69 1.95 20.03
N SER A 323 -6.46 2.24 21.09
CA SER A 323 -6.15 1.78 22.44
C SER A 323 -6.02 0.26 22.50
N SER A 324 -5.02 -0.21 23.23
CA SER A 324 -4.75 -1.63 23.46
C SER A 324 -4.26 -1.86 24.87
N ASN A 325 -4.68 -2.98 25.46
CA ASN A 325 -4.03 -3.52 26.65
C ASN A 325 -2.73 -4.25 26.29
N GLU A 326 -2.60 -4.76 25.06
CA GLU A 326 -1.40 -5.44 24.57
C GLU A 326 -0.26 -4.46 24.33
N ASP A 327 0.96 -4.81 24.73
CA ASP A 327 2.18 -4.04 24.45
C ASP A 327 2.65 -4.17 23.00
N ILE A 328 2.48 -5.36 22.43
CA ILE A 328 2.82 -5.68 21.04
C ILE A 328 1.57 -6.17 20.33
N ARG A 329 1.27 -5.59 19.17
CA ARG A 329 0.16 -6.00 18.31
C ARG A 329 0.63 -6.34 16.90
N TYR A 330 0.01 -7.34 16.30
CA TYR A 330 0.14 -7.67 14.88
C TYR A 330 -1.21 -7.41 14.22
N VAL A 331 -1.22 -6.84 13.02
CA VAL A 331 -2.46 -6.51 12.30
C VAL A 331 -2.30 -6.83 10.82
N HIS A 332 -3.16 -7.67 10.27
CA HIS A 332 -3.21 -7.94 8.84
C HIS A 332 -4.09 -6.90 8.14
N ALA A 333 -3.49 -6.14 7.23
CA ALA A 333 -4.24 -5.38 6.23
C ALA A 333 -4.39 -6.29 4.99
N ALA A 334 -5.39 -7.17 5.04
CA ALA A 334 -5.62 -8.25 4.10
C ALA A 334 -7.12 -8.45 3.84
N CYS A 335 -7.45 -9.02 2.67
CA CYS A 335 -8.81 -9.40 2.32
C CYS A 335 -9.19 -10.77 2.91
N GLU A 336 -10.47 -10.92 3.26
CA GLU A 336 -11.09 -12.23 3.48
C GLU A 336 -11.26 -13.00 2.16
N ASP A 337 -11.61 -14.29 2.24
CA ASP A 337 -11.54 -15.19 1.09
C ASP A 337 -12.44 -14.80 -0.09
N ASP A 338 -13.65 -14.31 0.18
CA ASP A 338 -14.63 -13.82 -0.79
C ASP A 338 -14.23 -12.48 -1.43
N GLN A 339 -13.33 -11.73 -0.80
CA GLN A 339 -12.82 -10.43 -1.25
C GLN A 339 -11.49 -10.51 -2.02
N LYS A 340 -10.97 -11.73 -2.26
CA LYS A 340 -9.72 -11.92 -3.00
C LYS A 340 -9.93 -11.69 -4.50
N VAL A 341 -8.94 -11.04 -5.12
CA VAL A 341 -8.93 -10.79 -6.57
C VAL A 341 -8.76 -12.11 -7.30
N CYS A 342 -9.81 -12.50 -8.03
CA CYS A 342 -9.79 -13.66 -8.92
C CYS A 342 -9.13 -13.27 -10.25
N THR A 343 -8.08 -14.00 -10.64
CA THR A 343 -7.30 -13.68 -11.83
C THR A 343 -8.09 -13.80 -13.12
N GLU A 344 -8.99 -14.76 -13.23
CA GLU A 344 -9.78 -14.98 -14.45
C GLU A 344 -10.73 -13.81 -14.77
N PRO A 345 -11.67 -13.40 -13.88
CA PRO A 345 -12.52 -12.23 -14.12
C PRO A 345 -11.71 -10.95 -14.40
N LEU A 346 -10.67 -10.70 -13.61
CA LEU A 346 -9.81 -9.53 -13.77
C LEU A 346 -9.17 -9.48 -15.17
N THR A 347 -8.62 -10.60 -15.65
CA THR A 347 -7.97 -10.61 -16.97
C THR A 347 -8.96 -10.40 -18.11
N HIS A 348 -10.21 -10.87 -17.98
CA HIS A 348 -11.28 -10.58 -18.92
C HIS A 348 -11.63 -9.10 -18.95
N ILE A 349 -11.81 -8.48 -17.77
CA ILE A 349 -12.10 -7.05 -17.64
C ILE A 349 -10.98 -6.21 -18.27
N VAL A 350 -9.71 -6.49 -17.95
CA VAL A 350 -8.57 -5.75 -18.52
C VAL A 350 -8.49 -5.92 -20.03
N ARG A 351 -8.73 -7.14 -20.56
CA ARG A 351 -8.74 -7.41 -22.00
C ARG A 351 -9.81 -6.58 -22.70
N ASP A 352 -11.02 -6.59 -22.18
CA ASP A 352 -12.17 -5.96 -22.83
C ASP A 352 -12.09 -4.42 -22.73
N HIS A 353 -11.62 -3.90 -21.59
CA HIS A 353 -11.26 -2.49 -21.44
C HIS A 353 -10.17 -2.08 -22.45
N GLY A 354 -9.12 -2.88 -22.58
CA GLY A 354 -8.03 -2.57 -23.49
C GLY A 354 -8.41 -2.55 -24.96
N ARG A 355 -9.30 -3.46 -25.39
CA ARG A 355 -9.87 -3.47 -26.76
C ARG A 355 -10.65 -2.20 -27.08
N LYS A 356 -11.35 -1.64 -26.09
CA LYS A 356 -12.13 -0.41 -26.25
C LYS A 356 -11.23 0.84 -26.33
N HIS A 357 -10.26 0.97 -25.41
CA HIS A 357 -9.60 2.25 -25.17
C HIS A 357 -8.18 2.42 -25.73
N TYR A 358 -7.48 1.37 -26.18
CA TYR A 358 -6.09 1.49 -26.65
C TYR A 358 -5.95 1.79 -28.15
N LYS A 359 -5.39 2.96 -28.49
CA LYS A 359 -5.06 3.40 -29.86
C LYS A 359 -3.80 2.65 -30.33
N SER A 360 -3.99 1.44 -30.86
CA SER A 360 -2.95 0.50 -31.36
C SER A 360 -2.13 -0.23 -30.29
N THR A 361 -2.58 -1.42 -29.90
CA THR A 361 -1.70 -2.43 -29.29
C THR A 361 -1.02 -3.22 -30.42
N TRP A 362 0.31 -3.36 -30.39
CA TRP A 362 1.08 -4.12 -31.40
C TRP A 362 0.60 -5.58 -31.52
N ARG A 363 -0.01 -6.12 -30.45
CA ARG A 363 -0.71 -7.41 -30.40
C ARG A 363 -1.97 -7.28 -29.55
N LYS A 364 -3.06 -7.95 -29.93
CA LYS A 364 -4.30 -8.00 -29.13
C LYS A 364 -4.03 -8.77 -27.82
N PRO A 365 -4.46 -8.27 -26.65
CA PRO A 365 -4.38 -9.05 -25.42
C PRO A 365 -5.19 -10.34 -25.56
N SER A 366 -4.54 -11.48 -25.31
CA SER A 366 -5.16 -12.81 -25.27
C SER A 366 -4.72 -13.49 -23.98
N VAL A 367 -5.58 -14.30 -23.35
CA VAL A 367 -5.23 -15.02 -22.12
C VAL A 367 -5.29 -16.52 -22.41
N ARG A 368 -4.24 -17.24 -22.05
CA ARG A 368 -4.16 -18.70 -22.02
C ARG A 368 -3.51 -19.11 -20.71
N TYR A 369 -4.27 -19.81 -19.90
CA TYR A 369 -3.83 -20.36 -18.63
C TYR A 369 -3.04 -21.65 -18.85
N THR A 370 -2.02 -21.90 -18.02
CA THR A 370 -1.30 -23.16 -18.01
C THR A 370 -1.12 -23.62 -16.58
N ALA A 371 -1.54 -24.84 -16.28
CA ALA A 371 -1.35 -25.47 -14.98
C ALA A 371 0.15 -25.68 -14.69
N SER A 372 0.52 -25.45 -13.43
CA SER A 372 1.82 -25.72 -12.80
C SER A 372 3.01 -24.81 -13.20
N PRO A 373 3.67 -24.15 -12.23
CA PRO A 373 4.99 -23.57 -12.44
C PRO A 373 6.04 -24.68 -12.67
N GLY A 374 6.75 -24.61 -13.79
CA GLY A 374 7.79 -25.58 -14.15
C GLY A 374 8.74 -25.07 -15.24
N LEU A 375 9.68 -25.89 -15.68
CA LEU A 375 10.63 -25.52 -16.75
C LEU A 375 9.91 -25.07 -18.02
N TRP A 376 8.83 -25.77 -18.40
CA TRP A 376 8.01 -25.44 -19.58
C TRP A 376 7.30 -24.10 -19.47
N SER A 377 6.90 -23.69 -18.26
CA SER A 377 6.25 -22.41 -18.06
C SER A 377 7.24 -21.24 -18.18
N LYS A 378 8.43 -21.40 -17.61
CA LYS A 378 9.55 -20.46 -17.79
C LYS A 378 9.96 -20.34 -19.26
N ILE A 379 10.00 -21.46 -19.99
CA ILE A 379 10.29 -21.46 -21.44
C ILE A 379 9.19 -20.70 -22.19
N LYS A 380 7.92 -20.97 -21.91
CA LYS A 380 6.78 -20.27 -22.55
C LYS A 380 6.81 -18.77 -22.26
N PHE A 381 6.99 -18.34 -21.02
CA PHE A 381 7.10 -16.91 -20.69
C PHE A 381 8.26 -16.24 -21.42
N ASN A 382 9.45 -16.87 -21.42
CA ASN A 382 10.59 -16.32 -22.13
C ASN A 382 10.35 -16.22 -23.64
N PHE A 383 9.72 -17.23 -24.25
CA PHE A 383 9.49 -17.26 -25.69
C PHE A 383 8.37 -16.33 -26.15
N PHE A 384 7.26 -16.25 -25.41
CA PHE A 384 6.05 -15.52 -25.84
C PHE A 384 6.00 -14.07 -25.35
N ASP A 385 6.58 -13.75 -24.20
CA ASP A 385 6.50 -12.43 -23.58
C ASP A 385 7.85 -11.70 -23.56
N VAL A 386 8.96 -12.40 -23.26
CA VAL A 386 10.30 -11.77 -23.18
C VAL A 386 10.95 -11.62 -24.55
N ALA A 387 10.98 -12.67 -25.37
CA ALA A 387 11.72 -12.67 -26.64
C ALA A 387 11.20 -11.63 -27.65
N PRO A 388 9.88 -11.47 -27.87
CA PRO A 388 9.38 -10.44 -28.79
C PRO A 388 9.75 -9.03 -28.33
N LEU A 389 9.66 -8.76 -27.02
CA LEU A 389 10.03 -7.46 -26.46
C LEU A 389 11.54 -7.22 -26.53
N ALA A 390 12.36 -8.25 -26.33
CA ALA A 390 13.81 -8.16 -26.45
C ALA A 390 14.26 -7.88 -27.90
N VAL A 391 13.65 -8.54 -28.88
CA VAL A 391 13.89 -8.29 -30.31
C VAL A 391 13.51 -6.84 -30.65
N VAL A 392 12.30 -6.40 -30.27
CA VAL A 392 11.85 -5.03 -30.51
C VAL A 392 12.76 -4.01 -29.82
N ALA A 393 13.23 -4.27 -28.59
CA ALA A 393 14.16 -3.40 -27.87
C ALA A 393 15.53 -3.33 -28.55
N ALA A 394 16.03 -4.44 -29.10
CA ALA A 394 17.30 -4.49 -29.84
C ALA A 394 17.23 -3.74 -31.17
N LEU A 395 16.09 -3.81 -31.86
CA LEU A 395 15.85 -3.14 -33.15
C LEU A 395 15.48 -1.66 -33.01
N SER A 396 15.32 -1.14 -31.79
CA SER A 396 14.92 0.25 -31.55
C SER A 396 16.14 1.14 -31.27
N PRO A 397 16.45 2.12 -32.12
CA PRO A 397 17.58 3.01 -31.88
C PRO A 397 17.30 4.03 -30.76
N GLY A 398 18.39 4.57 -30.18
CA GLY A 398 18.37 5.75 -29.32
C GLY A 398 17.56 5.60 -28.01
N LYS A 399 16.81 6.67 -27.66
CA LYS A 399 16.00 6.76 -26.43
C LYS A 399 14.88 5.70 -26.38
N ALA A 400 14.34 5.32 -27.54
CA ALA A 400 13.29 4.30 -27.63
C ALA A 400 13.82 2.91 -27.21
N GLY A 401 15.02 2.53 -27.67
CA GLY A 401 15.67 1.27 -27.24
C GLY A 401 15.97 1.22 -25.75
N LYS A 402 16.48 2.31 -25.17
CA LYS A 402 16.73 2.41 -23.72
C LYS A 402 15.44 2.22 -22.91
N THR A 403 14.35 2.86 -23.33
CA THR A 403 13.04 2.76 -22.67
C THR A 403 12.48 1.34 -22.75
N ARG A 404 12.61 0.68 -23.90
CA ARG A 404 12.15 -0.70 -24.11
C ARG A 404 12.97 -1.72 -23.31
N LYS A 405 14.30 -1.54 -23.19
CA LYS A 405 15.15 -2.35 -22.29
C LYS A 405 14.76 -2.19 -20.82
N LYS A 406 14.46 -0.98 -20.37
CA LYS A 406 13.93 -0.73 -19.01
C LYS A 406 12.59 -1.46 -18.81
N THR A 407 11.70 -1.40 -19.79
CA THR A 407 10.40 -2.10 -19.76
C THR A 407 10.57 -3.62 -19.71
N LEU A 408 11.57 -4.19 -20.41
CA LEU A 408 11.92 -5.61 -20.33
C LEU A 408 12.39 -6.02 -18.94
N GLY A 409 13.19 -5.19 -18.28
CA GLY A 409 13.61 -5.40 -16.89
C GLY A 409 12.42 -5.41 -15.93
N ILE A 410 11.50 -4.45 -16.08
CA ILE A 410 10.25 -4.40 -15.31
C ILE A 410 9.41 -5.65 -15.54
N LEU A 411 9.21 -6.07 -16.80
CA LEU A 411 8.45 -7.28 -17.15
C LEU A 411 9.03 -8.54 -16.49
N ARG A 412 10.35 -8.72 -16.52
CA ARG A 412 11.00 -9.86 -15.87
C ARG A 412 10.87 -9.82 -14.35
N ASN A 413 11.09 -8.65 -13.74
CA ASN A 413 10.97 -8.49 -12.30
C ASN A 413 9.54 -8.77 -11.84
N VAL A 414 8.55 -8.18 -12.51
CA VAL A 414 7.13 -8.37 -12.20
C VAL A 414 6.71 -9.84 -12.32
N TYR A 415 7.11 -10.54 -13.39
CA TYR A 415 6.81 -11.96 -13.55
C TYR A 415 7.48 -12.82 -12.46
N ASN A 416 8.77 -12.61 -12.20
CA ASN A 416 9.51 -13.37 -11.20
C ASN A 416 8.99 -13.10 -9.79
N THR A 417 8.60 -11.86 -9.49
CA THR A 417 8.12 -11.46 -8.16
C THR A 417 6.68 -11.89 -7.91
N LEU A 418 5.74 -11.60 -8.81
CA LEU A 418 4.32 -11.80 -8.51
C LEU A 418 3.88 -13.25 -8.77
N ILE A 419 4.19 -13.77 -9.94
CA ILE A 419 3.71 -15.07 -10.39
C ILE A 419 4.44 -16.21 -9.65
N THR A 420 5.76 -16.12 -9.51
CA THR A 420 6.54 -17.20 -8.88
C THR A 420 6.34 -17.26 -7.36
N ASN A 421 6.23 -16.11 -6.68
CA ASN A 421 6.19 -16.09 -5.22
C ASN A 421 4.77 -16.08 -4.63
N TYR A 422 3.81 -15.45 -5.32
CA TYR A 422 2.46 -15.22 -4.79
C TYR A 422 1.35 -15.85 -5.64
N GLY A 423 1.60 -16.12 -6.92
CA GLY A 423 0.59 -16.65 -7.85
C GLY A 423 0.35 -18.17 -7.81
N CYS A 424 1.25 -18.91 -7.16
CA CYS A 424 1.25 -20.38 -7.15
C CYS A 424 1.05 -20.99 -5.74
N ARG A 425 0.62 -20.19 -4.76
CA ARG A 425 0.41 -20.62 -3.37
C ARG A 425 -0.81 -19.92 -2.79
N HIS A 426 -1.54 -20.62 -1.94
CA HIS A 426 -2.66 -20.04 -1.22
C HIS A 426 -2.18 -19.32 0.05
N TYR A 427 -2.68 -18.11 0.22
CA TYR A 427 -2.47 -17.29 1.40
C TYR A 427 -3.84 -16.86 1.94
N ASN A 428 -4.20 -17.40 3.09
CA ASN A 428 -5.45 -17.10 3.77
C ASN A 428 -5.17 -16.34 5.07
N PHE A 429 -4.96 -15.03 4.98
CA PHE A 429 -4.72 -14.19 6.16
C PHE A 429 -6.05 -13.81 6.81
N ALA A 430 -6.25 -14.18 8.07
CA ALA A 430 -7.38 -13.67 8.83
C ALA A 430 -7.11 -12.19 9.17
N SER A 431 -8.07 -11.30 8.88
CA SER A 431 -7.96 -9.88 9.25
C SER A 431 -8.96 -9.54 10.33
N SER A 432 -8.51 -8.85 11.38
CA SER A 432 -9.42 -8.31 12.40
C SER A 432 -10.23 -7.10 11.92
N SER A 433 -9.90 -6.56 10.74
CA SER A 433 -10.52 -5.37 10.16
C SER A 433 -10.49 -5.44 8.64
N PRO A 434 -11.22 -6.37 8.00
CA PRO A 434 -11.19 -6.52 6.55
C PRO A 434 -11.72 -5.27 5.82
N PRO A 435 -11.29 -5.02 4.58
CA PRO A 435 -11.73 -3.85 3.83
C PRO A 435 -13.21 -3.96 3.46
N THR A 436 -13.87 -2.82 3.22
CA THR A 436 -15.27 -2.76 2.77
C THR A 436 -15.33 -2.33 1.30
N PHE A 437 -15.37 -3.30 0.38
CA PHE A 437 -15.66 -3.07 -1.05
C PHE A 437 -16.25 -4.31 -1.70
N HIS A 438 -16.92 -4.14 -2.84
CA HIS A 438 -17.38 -5.25 -3.67
C HIS A 438 -16.28 -5.67 -4.64
N ILE A 439 -16.01 -6.98 -4.74
CA ILE A 439 -14.86 -7.49 -5.49
C ILE A 439 -14.94 -7.18 -7.00
N ASP A 440 -16.16 -7.22 -7.57
CA ASP A 440 -16.37 -6.92 -8.98
C ASP A 440 -16.09 -5.45 -9.29
N ASP A 441 -16.54 -4.53 -8.42
CA ASP A 441 -16.24 -3.11 -8.54
C ASP A 441 -14.73 -2.88 -8.47
N TYR A 442 -14.05 -3.59 -7.57
CA TYR A 442 -12.62 -3.44 -7.40
C TYR A 442 -11.82 -3.91 -8.62
N HIS A 443 -12.24 -4.97 -9.33
CA HIS A 443 -11.60 -5.35 -10.60
C HIS A 443 -11.69 -4.24 -11.64
N HIS A 444 -12.84 -3.56 -11.72
CA HIS A 444 -13.03 -2.41 -12.61
C HIS A 444 -12.18 -1.21 -12.19
N ILE A 445 -12.13 -0.90 -10.88
CA ILE A 445 -11.32 0.21 -10.33
C ILE A 445 -9.83 -0.03 -10.61
N ILE A 446 -9.30 -1.23 -10.34
CA ILE A 446 -7.91 -1.60 -10.64
C ILE A 446 -7.61 -1.39 -12.13
N THR A 447 -8.50 -1.87 -13.00
CA THR A 447 -8.31 -1.78 -14.45
C THR A 447 -8.28 -0.32 -14.92
N LYS A 448 -9.25 0.49 -14.51
CA LYS A 448 -9.36 1.90 -14.89
C LYS A 448 -8.22 2.74 -14.30
N GLY A 449 -7.93 2.58 -13.01
CA GLY A 449 -6.83 3.28 -12.35
C GLY A 449 -5.48 2.97 -12.99
N THR A 450 -5.21 1.71 -13.28
CA THR A 450 -3.98 1.30 -13.98
C THR A 450 -3.89 1.91 -15.38
N HIS A 451 -5.00 1.91 -16.14
CA HIS A 451 -5.07 2.57 -17.45
C HIS A 451 -4.73 4.06 -17.35
N GLU A 452 -5.32 4.78 -16.39
CA GLU A 452 -5.10 6.21 -16.19
C GLU A 452 -3.64 6.50 -15.80
N THR A 453 -3.05 5.72 -14.90
CA THR A 453 -1.62 5.85 -14.55
C THR A 453 -0.72 5.64 -15.76
N LEU A 454 -1.01 4.64 -16.61
CA LEU A 454 -0.25 4.40 -17.84
C LEU A 454 -0.36 5.57 -18.82
N CYS A 455 -1.54 6.20 -18.92
CA CYS A 455 -1.74 7.39 -19.72
C CYS A 455 -0.97 8.59 -19.14
N LYS A 456 -1.10 8.86 -17.84
CA LYS A 456 -0.39 9.95 -17.13
C LYS A 456 1.14 9.83 -17.31
N LYS A 457 1.68 8.61 -17.25
CA LYS A 457 3.12 8.34 -17.46
C LYS A 457 3.54 8.22 -18.93
N GLY A 458 2.63 8.42 -19.89
CA GLY A 458 2.92 8.41 -21.32
C GLY A 458 3.23 7.05 -21.92
N PHE A 459 2.91 5.94 -21.23
CA PHE A 459 3.06 4.59 -21.76
C PHE A 459 2.02 4.27 -22.83
N ILE A 460 0.85 4.92 -22.78
CA ILE A 460 -0.27 4.69 -23.70
C ILE A 460 -0.90 6.01 -24.13
N LYS A 461 -1.34 6.10 -25.40
CA LYS A 461 -2.16 7.19 -25.90
C LYS A 461 -3.65 6.80 -25.84
N LYS A 462 -4.49 7.68 -25.29
CA LYS A 462 -5.95 7.51 -25.30
C LYS A 462 -6.47 7.47 -26.74
N ARG A 463 -7.40 6.57 -27.03
CA ARG A 463 -8.22 6.65 -28.25
C ARG A 463 -9.09 7.90 -28.13
N GLU A 464 -8.99 8.81 -29.08
CA GLU A 464 -9.98 9.90 -29.18
C GLU A 464 -11.35 9.26 -29.40
N PRO A 465 -12.40 9.74 -28.71
CA PRO A 465 -13.74 9.25 -28.98
C PRO A 465 -14.02 9.43 -30.47
N ALA A 466 -14.51 8.37 -31.12
CA ALA A 466 -14.99 8.49 -32.48
C ALA A 466 -16.15 9.49 -32.48
N GLU A 467 -16.22 10.38 -33.47
CA GLU A 467 -17.38 11.22 -33.76
C GLU A 467 -18.53 10.35 -34.30
N ASP A 468 -18.93 9.32 -33.57
CA ASP A 468 -20.08 8.50 -33.89
C ASP A 468 -21.08 8.70 -32.75
N GLY A 469 -22.13 9.47 -33.06
CA GLY A 469 -23.13 9.92 -32.11
C GLY A 469 -23.91 8.77 -31.49
N GLU A 470 -23.54 8.39 -30.27
CA GLU A 470 -24.43 7.92 -29.23
C GLU A 470 -23.74 8.20 -27.89
N GLY A 471 -24.16 9.29 -27.25
CA GLY A 471 -23.58 9.75 -26.01
C GLY A 471 -23.96 8.85 -24.84
N GLU A 472 -23.08 7.94 -24.45
CA GLU A 472 -22.98 7.56 -23.04
C GLU A 472 -22.46 8.80 -22.30
N LYS A 473 -23.39 9.54 -21.69
CA LYS A 473 -23.07 10.53 -20.65
C LYS A 473 -22.31 9.79 -19.55
N CYS A 474 -20.99 9.94 -19.58
CA CYS A 474 -20.15 9.73 -18.41
C CYS A 474 -20.59 10.76 -17.37
N VAL A 475 -21.55 10.40 -16.52
CA VAL A 475 -21.91 11.19 -15.34
C VAL A 475 -20.79 10.99 -14.33
N ILE A 476 -19.67 11.67 -14.58
CA ILE A 476 -18.82 12.15 -13.48
C ILE A 476 -19.50 13.46 -13.09
N GLN A 477 -20.38 13.39 -12.09
CA GLN A 477 -20.89 14.58 -11.44
C GLN A 477 -19.74 15.17 -10.62
N CYS A 478 -18.91 15.97 -11.28
CA CYS A 478 -18.04 16.92 -10.60
C CYS A 478 -18.95 17.92 -9.88
N PHE A 479 -19.04 17.84 -8.56
CA PHE A 479 -19.47 18.99 -7.78
C PHE A 479 -18.32 19.99 -7.75
N GLY A 480 -18.63 21.23 -8.16
CA GLY A 480 -17.85 22.41 -7.80
C GLY A 480 -16.88 22.92 -8.86
N SER A 481 -17.42 23.65 -9.83
CA SER A 481 -16.70 24.56 -10.72
C SER A 481 -15.86 25.58 -9.93
N CYS A 482 -14.58 25.70 -10.27
CA CYS A 482 -13.76 26.84 -9.88
C CYS A 482 -13.09 27.41 -11.14
N THR A 483 -13.75 28.39 -11.77
CA THR A 483 -13.08 29.53 -12.42
C THR A 483 -14.08 30.67 -12.67
N ASP A 484 -13.64 31.85 -12.24
CA ASP A 484 -13.98 33.20 -12.70
C ASP A 484 -15.26 33.90 -12.22
N ALA A 485 -15.07 34.78 -11.21
CA ALA A 485 -15.50 36.18 -11.29
C ALA A 485 -14.64 37.06 -10.36
N ARG A 486 -14.44 38.30 -10.82
CA ARG A 486 -13.61 39.39 -10.28
C ARG A 486 -13.87 39.78 -8.83
#